data_AF-A0AAJ7XH13-F1
#
_entry.id   AF-A0AAJ7XH13-F1
#
_cell.length_a   1.000
_cell.length_b   1.000
_cell.length_c   1.000
_cell.angle_alpha   90.00
_cell.angle_beta   90.00
_cell.angle_gamma   90.00
#
_symmetry.space_group_name_H-M   'P 1'
#
loop_
_entity.id
_entity.type
_entity.pdbx_description
1 polymer ?
#
loop_
_entity_poly.entity_id
_entity_poly.type
_entity_poly.pdbx_seq_one_letter_code
_entity_poly.pdbx_strand_id
1 'polypeptide(L)'
;MLELGLCGVPAQVLGVVQGALCRKGGAMAAELEPTPEQLAAIAVENEEDDALDYKPPAQKSIQELVELDKDDESLRKYKETLLGASPIVADPTVANVQVTRLTLLCETAPGPLTIDLTGNLETFKKESFVLKEGAEYKIKINFKVNREIVSGLKYIQQTYRKGVKVDKTHYMVGSYGPRGEEYDFTTPLEEAPKGLLARGTYNVKSQFTDDDQHDHLSWDWNITIKKEWKD
;
A
#
# COMPACT_ATOMS: atom_id res chain seq x y z
N MET A 1 -4.84 3.38 28.98
CA MET A 1 -5.56 4.08 27.89
C MET A 1 -4.57 5.08 27.32
N LEU A 2 -3.69 4.63 26.42
CA LEU A 2 -2.81 5.54 25.69
C LEU A 2 -3.49 5.82 24.36
N GLU A 3 -3.99 7.04 24.21
CA GLU A 3 -4.24 7.64 22.90
C GLU A 3 -2.89 7.79 22.20
N LEU A 4 -2.64 6.95 21.21
CA LEU A 4 -1.56 7.15 20.25
C LEU A 4 -2.13 7.99 19.11
N GLY A 5 -1.53 9.16 18.95
CA GLY A 5 -1.94 10.19 18.01
C GLY A 5 -2.09 9.67 16.58
N LEU A 6 -3.18 10.11 15.97
CA LEU A 6 -3.45 10.06 14.55
C LEU A 6 -2.31 10.77 13.79
N CYS A 7 -1.40 9.99 13.22
CA CYS A 7 -0.51 10.45 12.15
C CYS A 7 -0.99 9.80 10.86
N GLY A 8 -1.28 10.62 9.85
CA GLY A 8 -1.63 10.16 8.50
C GLY A 8 -2.92 10.78 7.97
N VAL A 9 -2.90 12.09 7.72
CA VAL A 9 -3.88 12.74 6.86
C VAL A 9 -3.10 13.66 5.91
N PRO A 10 -3.16 13.39 4.60
CA PRO A 10 -3.29 14.47 3.63
C PRO A 10 -4.68 14.39 3.00
N ALA A 11 -5.69 14.80 3.77
CA ALA A 11 -6.98 15.26 3.29
C ALA A 11 -6.85 16.66 2.66
N GLN A 12 -5.88 16.86 1.77
CA GLN A 12 -5.67 18.13 1.07
C GLN A 12 -5.50 17.97 -0.45
N VAL A 13 -6.18 16.99 -1.07
CA VAL A 13 -6.39 17.00 -2.52
C VAL A 13 -7.52 17.98 -2.93
N LEU A 14 -8.27 18.53 -1.96
CA LEU A 14 -9.47 19.34 -2.22
C LEU A 14 -9.26 20.87 -2.23
N GLY A 15 -8.10 21.38 -1.81
CA GLY A 15 -7.90 22.82 -1.59
C GLY A 15 -7.69 23.66 -2.86
N VAL A 16 -6.98 23.12 -3.86
CA VAL A 16 -6.48 23.94 -4.98
C VAL A 16 -7.42 23.93 -6.20
N VAL A 17 -8.20 22.86 -6.40
CA VAL A 17 -9.14 22.77 -7.55
C VAL A 17 -10.25 23.82 -7.45
N GLN A 18 -10.61 24.24 -6.24
CA GLN A 18 -11.70 25.20 -6.01
C GLN A 18 -11.26 26.67 -6.14
N GLY A 19 -9.97 26.99 -6.05
CA GLY A 19 -9.45 28.36 -6.13
C GLY A 19 -9.32 28.91 -7.56
N ALA A 20 -9.06 28.06 -8.55
CA ALA A 20 -8.76 28.50 -9.92
C ALA A 20 -10.02 28.73 -10.80
N LEU A 21 -11.18 28.20 -10.41
CA LEU A 21 -12.36 28.15 -11.28
C LEU A 21 -13.28 29.40 -11.23
N CYS A 22 -13.03 30.36 -10.32
CA CYS A 22 -13.93 31.50 -10.13
C CYS A 22 -13.75 32.66 -11.15
N ARG A 23 -12.89 32.51 -12.18
CA ARG A 23 -12.59 33.64 -13.11
C ARG A 23 -13.06 33.53 -14.55
N LYS A 24 -13.53 32.39 -15.06
CA LYS A 24 -14.01 32.33 -16.45
C LYS A 24 -15.23 31.43 -16.60
N GLY A 25 -16.39 32.06 -16.73
CA GLY A 25 -17.63 31.41 -17.14
C GLY A 25 -17.60 31.01 -18.62
N GLY A 26 -18.35 29.96 -18.95
CA GLY A 26 -18.62 29.54 -20.33
C GLY A 26 -18.74 28.02 -20.46
N ALA A 27 -19.88 27.55 -20.96
CA ALA A 27 -20.32 26.16 -21.01
C ALA A 27 -19.57 25.26 -22.00
N MET A 28 -19.39 23.98 -21.63
CA MET A 28 -19.67 22.76 -22.41
C MET A 28 -19.21 21.53 -21.62
N ALA A 29 -20.06 20.50 -21.55
CA ALA A 29 -19.71 19.19 -20.98
C ALA A 29 -18.76 18.44 -21.92
N ALA A 30 -17.49 18.81 -21.89
CA ALA A 30 -16.39 17.99 -22.38
C ALA A 30 -15.66 17.46 -21.14
N GLU A 31 -15.29 16.19 -21.17
CA GLU A 31 -14.34 15.61 -20.21
C GLU A 31 -13.08 16.48 -20.24
N LEU A 32 -12.94 17.36 -19.23
CA LEU A 32 -11.82 18.26 -19.14
C LEU A 32 -10.62 17.44 -18.69
N GLU A 33 -9.86 16.94 -19.65
CA GLU A 33 -8.61 16.24 -19.39
C GLU A 33 -7.61 17.22 -18.75
N PRO A 34 -6.91 16.85 -17.65
CA PRO A 34 -5.94 17.73 -17.03
C PRO A 34 -4.75 17.97 -17.96
N THR A 35 -4.23 19.20 -17.92
CA THR A 35 -3.03 19.58 -18.68
C THR A 35 -1.76 19.01 -18.03
N PRO A 36 -0.66 18.86 -18.79
CA PRO A 36 0.63 18.43 -18.21
C PRO A 36 1.12 19.34 -17.07
N GLU A 37 0.89 20.65 -17.17
CA GLU A 37 1.26 21.62 -16.14
C GLU A 37 0.48 21.40 -14.83
N GLN A 38 -0.81 21.07 -14.93
CA GLN A 38 -1.63 20.75 -13.76
C GLN A 38 -1.18 19.44 -13.10
N LEU A 39 -0.83 18.42 -13.88
CA LEU A 39 -0.29 17.16 -13.35
C LEU A 39 1.07 17.36 -12.66
N ALA A 40 1.93 18.21 -13.23
CA ALA A 40 3.22 18.54 -12.64
C ALA A 40 3.06 19.33 -11.33
N ALA A 41 2.11 20.27 -11.26
CA ALA A 41 1.80 20.99 -10.03
C ALA A 41 1.35 20.04 -8.91
N ILE A 42 0.44 19.10 -9.22
CA ILE A 42 -0.01 18.08 -8.27
C ILE A 42 1.16 17.19 -7.82
N ALA A 43 2.03 16.79 -8.76
CA ALA A 43 3.19 15.97 -8.44
C ALA A 43 4.12 16.65 -7.43
N VAL A 44 4.39 17.95 -7.61
CA VAL A 44 5.24 18.75 -6.71
C VAL A 44 4.61 18.90 -5.33
N GLU A 45 3.29 19.10 -5.25
CA GLU A 45 2.59 19.20 -3.96
C GLU A 45 2.62 17.89 -3.16
N ASN A 46 2.65 16.75 -3.86
CA ASN A 46 2.69 15.41 -3.26
C ASN A 46 4.11 14.85 -3.09
N GLU A 47 5.16 15.65 -3.32
CA GLU A 47 6.53 15.23 -2.98
C GLU A 47 6.77 15.43 -1.48
N GLU A 48 6.61 14.35 -0.71
CA GLU A 48 7.06 14.30 0.68
C GLU A 48 8.51 13.79 0.75
N ASP A 49 9.34 14.48 1.56
CA ASP A 49 10.74 14.10 1.81
C ASP A 49 10.76 13.06 2.95
N ASP A 50 10.64 11.77 2.57
CA ASP A 50 10.47 10.61 3.47
C ASP A 50 11.68 10.31 4.39
N ALA A 51 12.67 11.19 4.48
CA ALA A 51 13.93 10.94 5.17
C ALA A 51 13.83 11.15 6.69
N LEU A 52 13.22 10.19 7.39
CA LEU A 52 13.41 10.04 8.84
C LEU A 52 14.78 9.39 9.12
N ASP A 53 15.52 9.85 10.14
CA ASP A 53 16.83 9.31 10.57
C ASP A 53 16.72 7.93 11.28
N TYR A 54 15.83 7.07 10.78
CA TYR A 54 15.70 5.70 11.24
C TYR A 54 16.84 4.85 10.66
N LYS A 55 17.48 4.04 11.51
CA LYS A 55 18.53 3.11 11.13
C LYS A 55 18.02 1.68 11.31
N PRO A 56 17.93 0.88 10.23
CA PRO A 56 17.57 -0.53 10.32
C PRO A 56 18.40 -1.28 11.36
N PRO A 57 17.79 -2.24 12.08
CA PRO A 57 18.53 -3.10 13.00
C PRO A 57 19.52 -3.99 12.24
N ALA A 58 20.55 -4.48 12.93
CA ALA A 58 21.43 -5.48 12.36
C ALA A 58 20.65 -6.77 12.09
N GLN A 59 20.85 -7.37 10.91
CA GLN A 59 20.26 -8.65 10.56
C GLN A 59 20.73 -9.74 11.54
N LYS A 60 19.76 -10.48 12.09
CA LYS A 60 19.98 -11.66 12.93
C LYS A 60 18.95 -12.70 12.56
N SER A 61 19.40 -13.94 12.38
CA SER A 61 18.52 -15.08 12.17
C SER A 61 17.75 -15.41 13.45
N ILE A 62 16.62 -16.10 13.28
CA ILE A 62 15.86 -16.62 14.42
C ILE A 62 16.71 -17.53 15.30
N GLN A 63 17.59 -18.34 14.69
CA GLN A 63 18.47 -19.26 15.42
C GLN A 63 19.45 -18.50 16.33
N GLU A 64 20.12 -17.48 15.80
CA GLU A 64 21.02 -16.63 16.58
C GLU A 64 20.26 -15.89 17.69
N LEU A 65 19.05 -15.41 17.40
CA LEU A 65 18.20 -14.77 18.40
C LEU A 65 17.85 -15.74 19.52
N VAL A 66 17.52 -16.99 19.25
CA VAL A 66 17.23 -17.99 20.28
C VAL A 66 18.49 -18.32 21.10
N GLU A 67 19.66 -18.40 20.47
CA GLU A 67 20.91 -18.77 21.13
C GLU A 67 21.46 -17.68 22.05
N LEU A 68 21.32 -16.40 21.68
CA LEU A 68 21.90 -15.25 22.40
C LEU A 68 21.47 -15.11 23.88
N ASP A 69 20.32 -15.70 24.27
CA ASP A 69 19.80 -15.60 25.66
C ASP A 69 19.20 -16.93 26.15
N LYS A 70 19.82 -18.05 25.78
CA LYS A 70 19.30 -19.40 26.12
C LYS A 70 19.20 -19.67 27.63
N ASP A 71 19.99 -18.96 28.44
CA ASP A 71 20.07 -19.14 29.88
C ASP A 71 19.10 -18.21 30.64
N ASP A 72 18.43 -17.28 29.96
CA ASP A 72 17.44 -16.36 30.55
C ASP A 72 16.01 -16.87 30.30
N GLU A 73 15.36 -17.33 31.36
CA GLU A 73 13.98 -17.85 31.30
C GLU A 73 12.97 -16.79 30.81
N SER A 74 13.15 -15.53 31.20
CA SER A 74 12.22 -14.45 30.85
C SER A 74 12.30 -14.11 29.37
N LEU A 75 13.52 -14.02 28.82
CA LEU A 75 13.74 -13.74 27.40
C LEU A 75 13.34 -14.93 26.52
N ARG A 76 13.51 -16.16 27.01
CA ARG A 76 12.99 -17.35 26.33
C ARG A 76 11.47 -17.33 26.19
N LYS A 77 10.73 -17.09 27.28
CA LYS A 77 9.26 -16.99 27.25
C LYS A 77 8.79 -15.84 26.36
N TYR A 78 9.51 -14.73 26.36
CA TYR A 78 9.23 -13.59 25.48
C TYR A 78 9.39 -13.97 23.99
N LYS A 79 10.50 -14.61 23.62
CA LYS A 79 10.74 -15.09 22.24
C LYS A 79 9.74 -16.15 21.81
N GLU A 80 9.41 -17.10 22.67
CA GLU A 80 8.38 -18.12 22.39
C GLU A 80 7.00 -17.49 22.14
N THR A 81 6.67 -16.40 22.83
CA THR A 81 5.40 -15.68 22.63
C THR A 81 5.37 -14.94 21.29
N LEU A 82 6.49 -14.39 20.84
CA LEU A 82 6.58 -13.65 19.57
C LEU A 82 6.73 -14.55 18.34
N LEU A 83 7.53 -15.62 18.46
CA LEU A 83 7.89 -16.51 17.35
C LEU A 83 7.01 -17.76 17.27
N GLY A 84 6.25 -18.05 18.33
CA GLY A 84 5.49 -19.28 18.45
C GLY A 84 6.36 -20.49 18.80
N ALA A 85 5.69 -21.61 19.09
CA ALA A 85 6.31 -22.80 19.68
C ALA A 85 6.82 -23.84 18.65
N SER A 86 6.79 -23.57 17.35
CA SER A 86 7.16 -24.58 16.35
C SER A 86 8.04 -24.04 15.23
N PRO A 87 9.14 -24.74 14.90
CA PRO A 87 9.91 -24.44 13.71
C PRO A 87 9.00 -24.73 12.52
N ILE A 88 8.65 -23.68 11.78
CA ILE A 88 8.06 -23.87 10.46
C ILE A 88 9.20 -24.44 9.63
N VAL A 89 9.11 -25.74 9.37
CA VAL A 89 9.97 -26.42 8.39
C VAL A 89 9.60 -25.83 7.04
N ALA A 90 10.21 -24.70 6.74
CA ALA A 90 9.95 -23.99 5.53
C ALA A 90 10.84 -24.57 4.45
N ASP A 91 10.18 -25.01 3.38
CA ASP A 91 10.85 -25.44 2.16
C ASP A 91 11.78 -24.31 1.68
N PRO A 92 13.09 -24.57 1.53
CA PRO A 92 14.07 -23.56 1.14
C PRO A 92 13.81 -23.00 -0.27
N THR A 93 12.98 -23.66 -1.07
CA THR A 93 12.56 -23.17 -2.39
C THR A 93 11.51 -22.06 -2.31
N VAL A 94 10.89 -21.86 -1.15
CA VAL A 94 9.85 -20.85 -0.94
C VAL A 94 10.47 -19.54 -0.44
N ALA A 95 10.04 -18.43 -1.04
CA ALA A 95 10.43 -17.08 -0.63
C ALA A 95 10.05 -16.81 0.84
N ASN A 96 10.87 -16.00 1.54
CA ASN A 96 10.60 -15.72 2.95
C ASN A 96 9.25 -15.01 3.13
N VAL A 97 9.00 -13.98 2.33
CA VAL A 97 7.73 -13.27 2.27
C VAL A 97 7.02 -13.64 0.97
N GLN A 98 5.72 -13.96 1.07
CA GLN A 98 4.87 -14.18 -0.10
C GLN A 98 3.62 -13.32 0.03
N VAL A 99 3.49 -12.32 -0.82
CA VAL A 99 2.26 -11.52 -0.90
C VAL A 99 1.26 -12.29 -1.74
N THR A 100 0.11 -12.63 -1.16
CA THR A 100 -0.86 -13.54 -1.77
C THR A 100 -2.01 -12.80 -2.44
N ARG A 101 -2.47 -11.69 -1.84
CA ARG A 101 -3.67 -11.00 -2.32
C ARG A 101 -3.67 -9.53 -1.94
N LEU A 102 -4.18 -8.70 -2.83
CA LEU A 102 -4.64 -7.34 -2.52
C LEU A 102 -6.15 -7.27 -2.69
N THR A 103 -6.86 -6.69 -1.72
CA THR A 103 -8.30 -6.47 -1.77
C THR A 103 -8.61 -5.01 -1.47
N LEU A 104 -9.35 -4.35 -2.37
CA LEU A 104 -9.92 -3.05 -2.10
C LEU A 104 -11.23 -3.25 -1.31
N LEU A 105 -11.20 -2.92 -0.02
CA LEU A 105 -12.37 -2.93 0.85
C LEU A 105 -13.14 -1.62 0.63
N CYS A 106 -14.25 -1.70 -0.10
CA CYS A 106 -15.15 -0.57 -0.30
C CYS A 106 -16.60 -1.04 -0.14
N GLU A 107 -17.29 -0.51 0.86
CA GLU A 107 -18.66 -0.93 1.20
C GLU A 107 -19.67 -0.61 0.10
N THR A 108 -19.41 0.45 -0.67
CA THR A 108 -20.30 0.90 -1.75
C THR A 108 -20.03 0.20 -3.09
N ALA A 109 -18.97 -0.61 -3.17
CA ALA A 109 -18.63 -1.32 -4.40
C ALA A 109 -19.68 -2.41 -4.70
N PRO A 110 -20.08 -2.58 -5.98
CA PRO A 110 -21.10 -3.56 -6.36
C PRO A 110 -20.61 -5.03 -6.29
N GLY A 111 -19.31 -5.25 -6.13
CA GLY A 111 -18.70 -6.57 -6.07
C GLY A 111 -17.29 -6.52 -5.48
N PRO A 112 -16.68 -7.70 -5.24
CA PRO A 112 -15.34 -7.78 -4.67
C PRO A 112 -14.31 -7.24 -5.66
N LEU A 113 -13.40 -6.40 -5.16
CA LEU A 113 -12.28 -5.85 -5.90
C LEU A 113 -11.01 -6.49 -5.34
N THR A 114 -10.61 -7.61 -5.93
CA THR A 114 -9.52 -8.45 -5.41
C THR A 114 -8.56 -8.83 -6.53
N ILE A 115 -7.27 -8.70 -6.24
CA ILE A 115 -6.14 -9.11 -7.08
C ILE A 115 -5.50 -10.32 -6.43
N ASP A 116 -5.47 -11.44 -7.15
CA ASP A 116 -4.66 -12.61 -6.77
C ASP A 116 -3.21 -12.38 -7.22
N LEU A 117 -2.32 -12.18 -6.26
CA LEU A 117 -0.92 -11.84 -6.49
C LEU A 117 -0.03 -13.09 -6.64
N THR A 118 -0.61 -14.29 -6.51
CA THR A 118 0.10 -15.56 -6.73
C THR A 118 0.07 -16.01 -8.19
N GLY A 119 -0.81 -15.42 -9.00
CA GLY A 119 -1.01 -15.74 -10.40
C GLY A 119 -0.13 -14.92 -11.36
N ASN A 120 -0.60 -14.78 -12.59
CA ASN A 120 0.08 -14.00 -13.62
C ASN A 120 -0.22 -12.50 -13.45
N LEU A 121 0.77 -11.73 -12.95
CA LEU A 121 0.61 -10.31 -12.66
C LEU A 121 0.43 -9.43 -13.91
N GLU A 122 0.80 -9.91 -15.10
CA GLU A 122 0.67 -9.15 -16.36
C GLU A 122 -0.79 -8.94 -16.79
N THR A 123 -1.73 -9.71 -16.26
CA THR A 123 -3.17 -9.52 -16.53
C THR A 123 -3.66 -8.20 -15.97
N PHE A 124 -3.19 -7.82 -14.79
CA PHE A 124 -3.64 -6.61 -14.09
C PHE A 124 -3.16 -5.30 -14.73
N LYS A 125 -2.10 -5.37 -15.54
CA LYS A 125 -1.68 -4.24 -16.39
C LYS A 125 -2.69 -3.89 -17.49
N LYS A 126 -3.53 -4.85 -17.88
CA LYS A 126 -4.55 -4.66 -18.94
C LYS A 126 -5.93 -4.42 -18.37
N GLU A 127 -6.21 -5.00 -17.21
CA GLU A 127 -7.46 -4.80 -16.49
C GLU A 127 -7.43 -3.47 -15.72
N SER A 128 -8.61 -2.88 -15.52
CA SER A 128 -8.76 -1.69 -14.68
C SER A 128 -9.91 -1.87 -13.71
N PHE A 129 -9.63 -1.64 -12.44
CA PHE A 129 -10.65 -1.59 -11.39
C PHE A 129 -11.38 -0.26 -11.46
N VAL A 130 -12.71 -0.30 -11.55
CA VAL A 130 -13.52 0.93 -11.49
C VAL A 130 -13.70 1.31 -10.03
N LEU A 131 -13.40 2.55 -9.69
CA LEU A 131 -13.61 3.14 -8.38
C LEU A 131 -14.52 4.36 -8.53
N LYS A 132 -15.62 4.41 -7.76
CA LYS A 132 -16.49 5.58 -7.76
C LYS A 132 -15.78 6.76 -7.10
N GLU A 133 -15.85 7.92 -7.71
CA GLU A 133 -15.30 9.16 -7.16
C GLU A 133 -15.90 9.42 -5.77
N GLY A 134 -15.05 9.78 -4.81
CA GLY A 134 -15.48 10.02 -3.45
C GLY A 134 -15.92 8.80 -2.66
N ALA A 135 -15.76 7.59 -3.18
CA ALA A 135 -15.96 6.39 -2.39
C ALA A 135 -14.85 6.28 -1.34
N GLU A 136 -15.22 5.94 -0.12
CA GLU A 136 -14.27 5.58 0.92
C GLU A 136 -13.83 4.13 0.74
N TYR A 137 -12.54 3.86 0.87
CA TYR A 137 -11.97 2.52 0.72
C TYR A 137 -10.78 2.29 1.65
N LYS A 138 -10.44 1.01 1.84
CA LYS A 138 -9.18 0.57 2.47
C LYS A 138 -8.52 -0.47 1.58
N ILE A 139 -7.21 -0.57 1.62
CA ILE A 139 -6.47 -1.63 0.97
C ILE A 139 -6.14 -2.69 2.01
N LYS A 140 -6.58 -3.92 1.78
CA LYS A 140 -6.21 -5.10 2.57
C LYS A 140 -5.20 -5.94 1.80
N ILE A 141 -4.03 -6.16 2.37
CA ILE A 141 -2.97 -6.99 1.81
C ILE A 141 -2.84 -8.25 2.66
N ASN A 142 -2.87 -9.40 2.00
CA ASN A 142 -2.60 -10.70 2.62
C ASN A 142 -1.20 -11.18 2.22
N PHE A 143 -0.45 -11.70 3.20
CA PHE A 143 0.90 -12.19 2.97
C PHE A 143 1.29 -13.29 3.97
N LYS A 144 2.29 -14.09 3.61
CA LYS A 144 2.90 -15.12 4.47
C LYS A 144 4.34 -14.76 4.78
N VAL A 145 4.77 -15.13 5.98
CA VAL A 145 6.17 -15.13 6.39
C VAL A 145 6.53 -16.57 6.73
N ASN A 146 7.54 -17.10 6.04
CA ASN A 146 7.80 -18.54 6.01
C ASN A 146 9.02 -18.96 6.84
N ARG A 147 10.15 -18.22 6.77
CA ARG A 147 11.46 -18.68 7.26
C ARG A 147 12.03 -17.85 8.39
N GLU A 148 12.21 -16.56 8.12
CA GLU A 148 12.92 -15.62 8.98
C GLU A 148 12.02 -14.42 9.28
N ILE A 149 12.33 -13.71 10.38
CA ILE A 149 11.66 -12.46 10.72
C ILE A 149 11.90 -11.46 9.58
N VAL A 150 10.82 -10.85 9.09
CA VAL A 150 10.91 -9.68 8.23
C VAL A 150 10.80 -8.41 9.07
N SER A 151 11.74 -7.48 8.91
CA SER A 151 11.81 -6.25 9.69
C SER A 151 11.41 -5.05 8.85
N GLY A 152 10.49 -4.22 9.36
CA GLY A 152 10.07 -2.98 8.68
C GLY A 152 9.47 -3.20 7.30
N LEU A 153 8.63 -4.23 7.17
CA LEU A 153 7.87 -4.48 5.97
C LEU A 153 7.04 -3.24 5.64
N LYS A 154 7.07 -2.82 4.37
CA LYS A 154 6.40 -1.62 3.88
C LYS A 154 5.77 -1.86 2.53
N TYR A 155 4.59 -1.30 2.36
CA TYR A 155 3.89 -1.23 1.08
C TYR A 155 4.09 0.15 0.48
N ILE A 156 4.61 0.21 -0.73
CA ILE A 156 4.84 1.44 -1.48
C ILE A 156 3.86 1.44 -2.65
N GLN A 157 3.07 2.50 -2.74
CA GLN A 157 2.15 2.72 -3.84
C GLN A 157 2.56 3.99 -4.59
N GLN A 158 2.76 3.88 -5.90
CA GLN A 158 3.01 5.02 -6.77
C GLN A 158 1.91 5.12 -7.80
N THR A 159 1.24 6.27 -7.83
CA THR A 159 0.11 6.50 -8.72
C THR A 159 0.54 7.42 -9.85
N TYR A 160 0.31 6.99 -11.08
CA TYR A 160 0.65 7.70 -12.30
C TYR A 160 -0.60 8.04 -13.09
N ARG A 161 -0.60 9.21 -13.73
CA ARG A 161 -1.61 9.62 -14.69
C ARG A 161 -0.94 10.16 -15.93
N LYS A 162 -1.26 9.58 -17.10
CA LYS A 162 -0.63 9.92 -18.39
C LYS A 162 0.91 9.89 -18.33
N GLY A 163 1.47 8.94 -17.58
CA GLY A 163 2.92 8.78 -17.40
C GLY A 163 3.56 9.73 -16.38
N VAL A 164 2.82 10.68 -15.81
CA VAL A 164 3.31 11.56 -14.73
C VAL A 164 2.97 10.94 -13.38
N LYS A 165 3.95 10.81 -12.49
CA LYS A 165 3.73 10.38 -11.10
C LYS A 165 2.98 11.51 -10.38
N VAL A 166 1.74 11.26 -10.01
CA VAL A 166 0.88 12.25 -9.34
C VAL A 166 0.83 12.05 -7.83
N ASP A 167 1.19 10.88 -7.33
CA ASP A 167 1.12 10.54 -5.91
C ASP A 167 2.08 9.37 -5.59
N LYS A 168 2.60 9.35 -4.36
CA LYS A 168 3.48 8.31 -3.83
C LYS A 168 3.22 8.18 -2.33
N THR A 169 2.80 6.98 -1.91
CA THR A 169 2.42 6.72 -0.53
C THR A 169 3.19 5.53 0.03
N HIS A 170 3.67 5.68 1.25
CA HIS A 170 4.36 4.65 2.01
C HIS A 170 3.50 4.21 3.20
N TYR A 171 3.15 2.93 3.26
CA TYR A 171 2.49 2.34 4.41
C TYR A 171 3.46 1.41 5.13
N MET A 172 3.83 1.79 6.36
CA MET A 172 4.55 0.89 7.26
C MET A 172 3.61 -0.24 7.67
N VAL A 173 3.96 -1.47 7.27
CA VAL A 173 3.22 -2.68 7.61
C VAL A 173 3.71 -3.20 8.97
N GLY A 174 5.03 -3.28 9.16
CA GLY A 174 5.67 -3.62 10.42
C GLY A 174 6.61 -4.83 10.34
N SER A 175 6.96 -5.40 11.49
CA SER A 175 7.84 -6.56 11.57
C SER A 175 7.07 -7.82 11.94
N TYR A 176 7.34 -8.92 11.23
CA TYR A 176 6.56 -10.15 11.33
C TYR A 176 7.48 -11.37 11.40
N GLY A 177 7.19 -12.27 12.34
CA GLY A 177 7.84 -13.58 12.41
C GLY A 177 7.17 -14.59 11.48
N PRO A 178 7.79 -15.75 11.25
CA PRO A 178 7.18 -16.82 10.48
C PRO A 178 6.00 -17.43 11.23
N ARG A 179 4.89 -17.68 10.54
CA ARG A 179 3.74 -18.41 11.10
C ARG A 179 3.02 -19.21 9.99
N GLY A 180 2.28 -20.26 10.36
CA GLY A 180 1.55 -21.10 9.38
C GLY A 180 0.35 -20.41 8.71
N GLU A 181 -0.23 -19.40 9.36
CA GLU A 181 -1.38 -18.64 8.88
C GLU A 181 -0.98 -17.34 8.16
N GLU A 182 -1.79 -16.89 7.20
CA GLU A 182 -1.57 -15.61 6.53
C GLU A 182 -1.71 -14.44 7.50
N TYR A 183 -0.83 -13.45 7.37
CA TYR A 183 -1.03 -12.13 7.94
C TYR A 183 -1.96 -11.30 7.05
N ASP A 184 -2.65 -10.37 7.69
CA ASP A 184 -3.38 -9.32 7.00
C ASP A 184 -2.98 -7.94 7.52
N PHE A 185 -2.76 -7.04 6.58
CA PHE A 185 -2.53 -5.63 6.83
C PHE A 185 -3.62 -4.84 6.14
N THR A 186 -4.21 -3.87 6.83
CA THR A 186 -5.23 -2.99 6.26
C THR A 186 -4.78 -1.54 6.43
N THR A 187 -4.77 -0.79 5.33
CA THR A 187 -4.43 0.64 5.35
C THR A 187 -5.46 1.45 6.14
N PRO A 188 -5.13 2.69 6.53
CA PRO A 188 -6.12 3.67 6.96
C PRO A 188 -7.23 3.87 5.91
N LEU A 189 -8.35 4.47 6.35
CA LEU A 189 -9.45 4.82 5.46
C LEU A 189 -9.01 5.94 4.51
N GLU A 190 -9.25 5.75 3.22
CA GLU A 190 -8.96 6.72 2.17
C GLU A 190 -10.22 7.08 1.39
N GLU A 191 -10.24 8.27 0.78
CA GLU A 191 -11.33 8.72 -0.07
C GLU A 191 -10.83 8.88 -1.51
N ALA A 192 -11.52 8.27 -2.48
CA ALA A 192 -11.21 8.44 -3.89
C ALA A 192 -11.38 9.92 -4.31
N PRO A 193 -10.47 10.48 -5.13
CA PRO A 193 -10.55 11.89 -5.51
C PRO A 193 -11.83 12.18 -6.31
N LYS A 194 -12.37 13.38 -6.12
CA LYS A 194 -13.66 13.84 -6.67
C LYS A 194 -13.47 14.89 -7.77
N GLY A 195 -14.41 14.93 -8.71
CA GLY A 195 -14.55 16.01 -9.69
C GLY A 195 -14.03 15.65 -11.08
N LEU A 196 -14.46 16.44 -12.07
CA LEU A 196 -14.21 16.17 -13.50
C LEU A 196 -12.72 15.98 -13.82
N LEU A 197 -11.85 16.80 -13.20
CA LEU A 197 -10.41 16.69 -13.41
C LEU A 197 -9.82 15.43 -12.79
N ALA A 198 -10.39 14.85 -11.74
CA ALA A 198 -9.87 13.66 -11.06
C ALA A 198 -10.36 12.35 -11.70
N ARG A 199 -11.45 12.38 -12.48
CA ARG A 199 -11.93 11.19 -13.18
C ARG A 199 -10.97 10.80 -14.30
N GLY A 200 -10.85 9.50 -14.54
CA GLY A 200 -9.97 8.93 -15.56
C GLY A 200 -9.16 7.74 -15.07
N THR A 201 -8.29 7.23 -15.93
CA THR A 201 -7.46 6.06 -15.65
C THR A 201 -6.11 6.46 -15.06
N TYR A 202 -5.75 5.73 -14.01
CA TYR A 202 -4.50 5.83 -13.27
C TYR A 202 -3.76 4.50 -13.35
N ASN A 203 -2.46 4.57 -13.61
CA ASN A 203 -1.57 3.42 -13.53
C ASN A 203 -0.94 3.40 -12.15
N VAL A 204 -1.13 2.33 -11.40
CA VAL A 204 -0.60 2.17 -10.05
C VAL A 204 0.55 1.17 -10.11
N LYS A 205 1.71 1.56 -9.60
CA LYS A 205 2.84 0.68 -9.35
C LYS A 205 2.90 0.40 -7.86
N SER A 206 2.86 -0.87 -7.52
CA SER A 206 2.82 -1.36 -6.15
C SER A 206 4.05 -2.18 -5.87
N GLN A 207 4.66 -1.94 -4.71
CA GLN A 207 5.85 -2.65 -4.27
C GLN A 207 5.74 -3.02 -2.80
N PHE A 208 6.16 -4.23 -2.46
CA PHE A 208 6.27 -4.72 -1.11
C PHE A 208 7.76 -4.98 -0.82
N THR A 209 8.31 -4.24 0.14
CA THR A 209 9.76 -4.26 0.47
C THR A 209 9.94 -4.17 1.99
N ASP A 210 11.16 -4.31 2.48
CA ASP A 210 11.49 -4.21 3.91
C ASP A 210 12.64 -3.22 4.18
N ASP A 211 13.10 -3.17 5.43
CA ASP A 211 14.26 -2.35 5.85
C ASP A 211 15.58 -2.81 5.21
N ASP A 212 15.66 -4.08 4.85
CA ASP A 212 16.80 -4.70 4.17
C ASP A 212 16.79 -4.47 2.64
N GLN A 213 15.78 -3.73 2.14
CA GLN A 213 15.60 -3.38 0.73
C GLN A 213 15.36 -4.60 -0.18
N HIS A 214 14.84 -5.70 0.36
CA HIS A 214 14.40 -6.82 -0.46
C HIS A 214 13.12 -6.43 -1.23
N ASP A 215 13.11 -6.67 -2.54
CA ASP A 215 11.89 -6.60 -3.35
C ASP A 215 11.12 -7.92 -3.22
N HIS A 216 10.14 -7.96 -2.32
CA HIS A 216 9.33 -9.17 -2.07
C HIS A 216 8.29 -9.39 -3.17
N LEU A 217 7.68 -8.30 -3.66
CA LEU A 217 6.80 -8.33 -4.82
C LEU A 217 6.63 -6.91 -5.38
N SER A 218 6.75 -6.79 -6.71
CA SER A 218 6.41 -5.59 -7.46
C SER A 218 5.41 -5.91 -8.57
N TRP A 219 4.35 -5.12 -8.69
CA TRP A 219 3.34 -5.30 -9.74
C TRP A 219 2.70 -3.97 -10.14
N ASP A 220 2.18 -3.96 -11.37
CA ASP A 220 1.48 -2.82 -11.95
C ASP A 220 0.02 -3.18 -12.17
N TRP A 221 -0.88 -2.24 -11.90
CA TRP A 221 -2.32 -2.40 -12.07
C TRP A 221 -2.96 -1.06 -12.39
N ASN A 222 -4.24 -1.06 -12.79
CA ASN A 222 -4.93 0.18 -13.16
C ASN A 222 -6.19 0.39 -12.33
N ILE A 223 -6.43 1.65 -11.99
CA ILE A 223 -7.69 2.13 -11.41
C ILE A 223 -8.29 3.15 -12.35
N THR A 224 -9.59 3.05 -12.62
CA THR A 224 -10.33 4.06 -13.36
C THR A 224 -11.36 4.70 -12.43
N ILE A 225 -11.19 5.99 -12.19
CA ILE A 225 -12.09 6.77 -11.33
C ILE A 225 -13.25 7.27 -12.19
N LYS A 226 -14.47 6.88 -11.83
CA LYS A 226 -15.70 7.22 -12.54
C LYS A 226 -16.71 7.90 -11.62
N LYS A 227 -17.71 8.54 -12.20
CA LYS A 227 -18.79 9.18 -11.43
C LYS A 227 -19.65 8.14 -10.72
N GLU A 228 -19.98 7.05 -11.40
CA GLU A 228 -20.71 5.92 -10.83
C GLU A 228 -19.96 4.59 -11.08
N TRP A 229 -20.28 3.57 -10.27
CA TRP A 229 -19.66 2.24 -10.36
C TRP A 229 -19.93 1.49 -11.66
N LYS A 230 -21.03 1.81 -12.36
CA LYS A 230 -21.50 1.12 -13.57
C LYS A 230 -21.33 1.94 -14.84
N ASP A 231 -20.68 3.10 -14.75
CA ASP A 231 -20.31 3.91 -15.92
C ASP A 231 -19.16 3.26 -16.70
#